data_AF-G5AFB6-F1
#
_entry.id   AF-G5AFB6-F1
#
_cell.length_a   1.000
_cell.length_b   1.000
_cell.length_c   1.000
_cell.angle_alpha   90.00
_cell.angle_beta   90.00
_cell.angle_gamma   90.00
#
_symmetry.space_group_name_H-M   'P 1'
#
loop_
_entity.id
_entity.type
_entity.pdbx_description
1 polymer ?
#
loop_
_entity_poly.entity_id
_entity_poly.type
_entity_poly.pdbx_seq_one_letter_code
_entity_poly.pdbx_strand_id
1 'polypeptide(L)'
;MDESAFFYNAVPRGSICKNAAPALKQSKSRKLPILYLSTATAPRWLPQKPASLQYFGTEKGWMTSWMYQQWVVVLDEAMREKDRKILLLVDNASPHHETGLNLTHVKVEKLPPNTTSKIQPMDQ
;
A
#
# COMPACT_ATOMS: atom_id res chain seq x y z
N MET A 1 5.69 11.57 7.46
CA MET A 1 5.80 10.20 6.96
C MET A 1 4.47 9.57 7.27
N ASP A 2 3.46 9.90 6.46
CA ASP A 2 2.04 9.64 6.71
C ASP A 2 1.60 8.26 6.17
N GLU A 3 2.40 7.62 5.33
CA GLU A 3 2.07 6.31 4.77
C GLU A 3 3.24 5.33 4.95
N SER A 4 3.68 5.14 6.19
CA SER A 4 4.51 3.98 6.52
C SER A 4 3.60 2.75 6.50
N ALA A 5 3.57 2.03 5.38
CA ALA A 5 3.07 0.66 5.37
C ALA A 5 3.95 -0.16 6.33
N PHE A 6 3.56 -0.22 7.61
CA PHE A 6 4.31 -0.96 8.61
C PHE A 6 4.34 -2.42 8.20
N PHE A 7 5.56 -2.88 7.92
CA PHE A 7 5.91 -4.27 7.69
C PHE A 7 5.75 -5.08 8.98
N TYR A 8 4.52 -5.39 9.36
CA TYR A 8 4.29 -6.30 10.47
C TYR A 8 4.55 -7.74 10.01
N ASN A 9 5.74 -8.26 10.36
CA ASN A 9 6.06 -9.69 10.31
C ASN A 9 5.55 -10.45 11.54
N ALA A 10 4.54 -9.93 12.25
CA ALA A 10 3.82 -10.73 13.24
C ALA A 10 2.60 -11.34 12.58
N VAL A 11 2.63 -12.66 12.40
CA VAL A 11 1.43 -13.44 12.10
C VAL A 11 0.51 -13.27 13.31
N PRO A 12 -0.77 -12.88 13.15
CA PRO A 12 -1.73 -12.99 14.24
C PRO A 12 -1.69 -14.41 14.77
N ARG A 13 -1.54 -14.60 16.08
CA ARG A 13 -1.50 -15.94 16.70
C ARG A 13 -2.84 -16.70 16.59
N GLY A 14 -3.86 -16.12 15.96
CA GLY A 14 -5.14 -16.76 15.68
C GLY A 14 -5.57 -16.50 14.25
N SER A 15 -6.03 -17.54 13.55
CA SER A 15 -6.82 -17.34 12.34
C SER A 15 -8.26 -16.98 12.74
N ILE A 16 -8.92 -16.10 11.99
CA ILE A 16 -10.35 -15.80 12.13
C ILE A 16 -11.18 -16.89 11.42
N CYS A 17 -10.72 -18.14 11.48
CA CYS A 17 -11.46 -19.26 10.90
C CYS A 17 -12.39 -19.82 11.97
N LYS A 18 -13.70 -19.83 11.69
CA LYS A 18 -14.69 -20.49 12.56
C LYS A 18 -14.48 -22.02 12.64
N ASN A 19 -13.78 -22.58 11.66
CA ASN A 19 -13.42 -24.00 11.57
C ASN A 19 -11.91 -24.14 11.33
N ALA A 20 -11.32 -25.27 11.75
CA ALA A 20 -9.92 -25.58 11.49
C ALA A 20 -9.63 -25.57 9.98
N ALA A 21 -8.68 -24.73 9.55
CA ALA A 21 -8.22 -24.66 8.17
C ALA A 21 -6.74 -25.10 8.11
N PRO A 22 -6.34 -25.87 7.07
CA PRO A 22 -4.94 -26.22 6.89
C PRO A 22 -4.07 -24.97 6.77
N ALA A 23 -2.88 -25.00 7.37
CA ALA A 23 -1.93 -23.89 7.32
C ALA A 23 -1.37 -23.74 5.89
N LEU A 24 -1.92 -22.82 5.10
CA LEU A 24 -1.63 -22.66 3.67
C LEU A 24 -0.41 -21.77 3.34
N LYS A 25 0.35 -21.27 4.32
CA LYS A 25 1.37 -20.23 4.07
C LYS A 25 2.79 -20.79 3.98
N GLN A 26 3.16 -21.32 2.81
CA GLN A 26 4.51 -21.82 2.51
C GLN A 26 5.58 -20.72 2.36
N SER A 27 5.22 -19.48 2.00
CA SER A 27 6.17 -18.37 1.89
C SER A 27 5.56 -17.01 2.26
N LYS A 28 6.35 -16.19 2.96
CA LYS A 28 5.98 -14.82 3.40
C LYS A 28 6.52 -13.71 2.48
N SER A 29 7.05 -14.03 1.30
CA SER A 29 7.67 -13.07 0.38
C SER A 29 6.69 -12.21 -0.46
N ARG A 30 5.47 -11.96 0.04
CA ARG A 30 4.46 -11.15 -0.67
C ARG A 30 4.49 -9.70 -0.19
N LYS A 31 5.56 -8.98 -0.50
CA LYS A 31 5.70 -7.55 -0.19
C LYS A 31 5.46 -6.72 -1.45
N LEU A 32 4.64 -5.68 -1.33
CA LEU A 32 4.52 -4.67 -2.39
C LEU A 32 5.76 -3.77 -2.37
N PRO A 33 6.21 -3.27 -3.54
CA PRO A 33 7.25 -2.26 -3.60
C PRO A 33 6.82 -1.00 -2.85
N ILE A 34 7.73 -0.44 -2.05
CA ILE A 34 7.50 0.77 -1.26
C ILE A 34 7.53 1.98 -2.18
N LEU A 35 6.59 2.90 -1.98
CA LEU A 35 6.63 4.23 -2.56
C LEU A 35 7.25 5.21 -1.55
N TYR A 36 8.23 6.00 -2.01
CA TYR A 36 8.88 7.01 -1.17
C TYR A 36 8.37 8.41 -1.51
N LEU A 37 7.97 9.16 -0.48
CA LEU A 37 7.55 10.55 -0.60
C LEU A 37 8.53 11.48 0.13
N SER A 38 8.81 12.64 -0.44
CA SER A 38 9.55 13.68 0.27
C SER A 38 9.28 15.08 -0.27
N THR A 39 9.78 16.09 0.42
CA THR A 39 9.77 17.48 -0.04
C THR A 39 10.77 17.81 -1.13
N ALA A 40 11.79 16.98 -1.31
CA ALA A 40 12.79 17.17 -2.35
C ALA A 40 12.32 16.58 -3.69
N THR A 41 12.76 17.17 -4.81
CA THR A 41 12.48 16.66 -6.16
C THR A 41 13.21 15.35 -6.46
N ALA A 42 14.34 15.10 -5.79
CA ALA A 42 15.12 13.88 -5.90
C ALA A 42 15.65 13.45 -4.52
N PRO A 43 15.81 12.13 -4.27
CA PRO A 43 16.27 11.65 -2.98
C PRO A 43 17.73 12.06 -2.75
N ARG A 44 17.94 13.06 -1.89
CA ARG A 44 19.29 13.58 -1.57
C ARG A 44 20.22 12.52 -0.96
N TRP A 45 19.65 11.54 -0.26
CA TRP A 45 20.37 10.43 0.36
C TRP A 45 20.66 9.28 -0.63
N LEU A 46 20.15 9.36 -1.86
CA LEU A 46 20.34 8.34 -2.89
C LEU A 46 20.67 8.98 -4.25
N PRO A 47 21.94 9.38 -4.45
CA PRO A 47 22.37 10.06 -5.67
C PRO A 47 22.11 9.24 -6.95
N GLN A 48 22.20 7.90 -6.84
CA GLN A 48 21.88 6.97 -7.91
C GLN A 48 20.61 6.19 -7.54
N LYS A 49 19.45 6.72 -7.93
CA LYS A 49 18.17 6.07 -7.69
C LYS A 49 18.01 4.85 -8.61
N PRO A 50 17.83 3.62 -8.08
CA PRO A 50 17.55 2.48 -8.92
C PRO A 50 16.19 2.62 -9.61
N ALA A 51 16.05 2.02 -10.80
CA ALA A 51 14.82 2.08 -11.58
C ALA A 51 13.62 1.45 -10.85
N SER A 52 13.88 0.44 -10.02
CA SER A 52 12.86 -0.26 -9.22
C SER A 52 12.31 0.56 -8.04
N LEU A 53 12.95 1.67 -7.67
CA LEU A 53 12.49 2.53 -6.58
C LEU A 53 11.54 3.60 -7.10
N GLN A 54 10.28 3.55 -6.65
CA GLN A 54 9.34 4.64 -6.91
C GLN A 54 9.54 5.75 -5.87
N TYR A 55 9.64 6.98 -6.35
CA TYR A 55 9.84 8.16 -5.53
C TYR A 55 9.08 9.34 -6.12
N PHE A 56 8.37 10.07 -5.29
CA PHE A 56 7.74 11.34 -5.65
C PHE A 56 8.21 12.46 -4.72
N GLY A 57 8.61 13.57 -5.33
CA GLY A 57 8.84 14.84 -4.65
C GLY A 57 7.56 15.68 -4.68
N THR A 58 7.02 16.06 -3.52
CA THR A 58 5.89 16.98 -3.41
C THR A 58 6.24 18.14 -2.50
N GLU A 59 5.73 19.34 -2.73
CA GLU A 59 6.10 20.52 -1.93
C GLU A 59 5.95 20.32 -0.41
N LYS A 60 4.94 19.54 0.00
CA LYS A 60 4.64 19.27 1.41
C LYS A 60 5.14 17.90 1.89
N GLY A 61 5.65 17.06 0.99
CA GLY A 61 6.07 15.69 1.31
C GLY A 61 4.91 14.77 1.73
N TRP A 62 3.68 15.10 1.35
CA TRP A 62 2.46 14.33 1.60
C TRP A 62 1.97 13.67 0.30
N MET A 63 1.15 12.63 0.44
CA MET A 63 0.50 11.98 -0.69
C MET A 63 -0.56 12.89 -1.31
N THR A 64 -0.63 12.90 -2.65
CA THR A 64 -1.70 13.56 -3.40
C THR A 64 -2.58 12.52 -4.08
N SER A 65 -3.83 12.87 -4.39
CA SER A 65 -4.74 11.94 -5.07
C SER A 65 -4.18 11.46 -6.42
N TRP A 66 -3.51 12.35 -7.16
CA TRP A 66 -2.87 11.99 -8.43
C TRP A 66 -1.78 10.93 -8.23
N MET A 67 -0.92 11.09 -7.22
CA MET A 67 0.16 10.13 -6.92
C MET A 67 -0.38 8.79 -6.47
N TYR A 68 -1.40 8.80 -5.62
CA TYR A 68 -2.10 7.59 -5.21
C TYR A 68 -2.65 6.84 -6.43
N GLN A 69 -3.34 7.55 -7.34
CA GLN A 69 -3.88 6.96 -8.55
C GLN A 69 -2.80 6.35 -9.45
N GLN A 70 -1.69 7.05 -9.67
CA GLN A 70 -0.56 6.53 -10.45
C GLN A 70 0.02 5.25 -9.82
N TRP A 71 0.19 5.25 -8.50
CA TRP A 71 0.71 4.09 -7.79
C TRP A 71 -0.24 2.88 -7.88
N VAL A 72 -1.55 3.09 -7.74
CA VAL A 72 -2.55 2.01 -7.86
C VAL A 72 -2.62 1.45 -9.29
N VAL A 73 -2.48 2.28 -10.32
CA VAL A 73 -2.43 1.82 -11.72
C VAL A 73 -1.21 0.92 -11.96
N VAL A 74 -0.02 1.35 -11.53
CA VAL A 74 1.20 0.54 -11.65
C VAL A 74 1.08 -0.77 -10.86
N LEU A 75 0.41 -0.73 -9.70
CA LEU A 75 0.11 -1.92 -8.93
C LEU A 75 -0.83 -2.88 -9.68
N ASP A 76 -1.88 -2.38 -10.32
CA ASP A 76 -2.82 -3.18 -11.12
C ASP A 76 -2.10 -3.85 -12.29
N GLU A 77 -1.25 -3.12 -13.00
CA GLU A 77 -0.43 -3.66 -14.10
C GLU A 77 0.49 -4.78 -13.63
N ALA A 78 1.22 -4.55 -12.52
CA ALA A 78 2.11 -5.55 -11.95
C ALA A 78 1.38 -6.80 -11.43
N MET A 79 0.11 -6.67 -11.05
CA MET A 79 -0.74 -7.79 -10.64
C MET A 79 -1.34 -8.51 -11.84
N ARG A 80 -1.69 -7.79 -12.91
CA ARG A 80 -2.12 -8.32 -14.20
C ARG A 80 -1.02 -9.15 -14.86
N GLU A 81 0.22 -8.67 -14.87
CA GLU A 81 1.38 -9.43 -15.39
C GLU A 81 1.58 -10.76 -14.67
N LYS A 82 1.18 -10.83 -13.40
CA LYS A 82 1.28 -12.04 -12.58
C LYS A 82 0.01 -12.89 -12.61
N ASP A 83 -1.03 -12.45 -13.32
CA ASP A 83 -2.39 -13.01 -13.32
C ASP A 83 -2.95 -13.20 -11.91
N ARG A 84 -2.87 -12.14 -11.09
CA ARG A 84 -3.28 -12.19 -9.68
C ARG A 84 -4.26 -11.10 -9.36
N LYS A 85 -5.35 -11.48 -8.70
CA LYS A 85 -6.31 -10.53 -8.13
C LYS A 85 -6.02 -10.31 -6.65
N ILE A 86 -5.98 -9.04 -6.23
CA ILE A 86 -5.73 -8.65 -4.85
C ILE A 86 -6.78 -7.67 -4.36
N LEU A 87 -7.00 -7.71 -3.04
CA LEU A 87 -7.75 -6.70 -2.30
C LEU A 87 -6.74 -5.78 -1.59
N LEU A 88 -6.78 -4.49 -1.91
CA LEU A 88 -6.00 -3.45 -1.26
C LEU A 88 -6.89 -2.76 -0.22
N LEU A 89 -6.51 -2.88 1.05
CA LEU A 89 -7.18 -2.17 2.15
C LEU A 89 -6.41 -0.87 2.43
N VAL A 90 -7.08 0.26 2.32
CA VAL A 90 -6.52 1.59 2.61
C VAL A 90 -7.29 2.26 3.73
N ASP A 91 -6.62 3.12 4.48
CA ASP A 91 -7.28 4.02 5.44
C ASP A 91 -8.17 5.03 4.71
N ASN A 92 -9.12 5.60 5.43
CA ASN A 92 -10.06 6.56 4.88
C ASN A 92 -9.45 7.97 4.83
N ALA A 93 -8.39 8.14 4.03
CA ALA A 93 -7.73 9.42 3.80
C ALA A 93 -8.28 10.14 2.56
N SER A 94 -8.16 11.47 2.57
CA SER A 94 -8.60 12.33 1.47
C SER A 94 -7.90 12.06 0.13
N PRO A 95 -6.63 11.61 0.04
CA PRO A 95 -6.02 11.29 -1.25
C PRO A 95 -6.54 10.02 -1.90
N HIS A 96 -7.19 9.12 -1.15
CA HIS A 96 -7.60 7.80 -1.62
C HIS A 96 -8.89 7.86 -2.45
N HIS A 97 -8.81 8.48 -3.61
CA HIS A 97 -9.90 8.52 -4.59
C HIS A 97 -9.51 7.80 -5.87
N GLU A 98 -10.32 6.80 -6.23
CA GLU A 98 -10.14 5.99 -7.43
C GLU A 98 -11.01 6.46 -8.61
N THR A 99 -11.67 7.61 -8.46
CA THR A 99 -12.59 8.15 -9.46
C THR A 99 -11.92 8.21 -10.83
N GLY A 100 -12.47 7.48 -11.80
CA GLY A 100 -11.96 7.43 -13.18
C GLY A 100 -10.89 6.36 -13.44
N LEU A 101 -10.49 5.56 -12.45
CA LEU A 101 -9.62 4.41 -12.66
C LEU A 101 -10.43 3.17 -13.05
N ASN A 102 -9.95 2.44 -14.06
CA ASN A 102 -10.50 1.14 -14.44
C ASN A 102 -9.52 0.03 -14.04
N LEU A 103 -9.60 -0.39 -12.78
CA LEU A 103 -8.74 -1.41 -12.19
C LEU A 103 -9.35 -2.80 -12.43
N THR A 104 -8.52 -3.77 -12.81
CA THR A 104 -8.98 -5.11 -13.24
C THR A 104 -8.54 -6.23 -12.29
N HIS A 105 -7.40 -6.04 -11.64
CA HIS A 105 -6.72 -7.01 -10.78
C HIS A 105 -6.56 -6.50 -9.35
N VAL A 106 -6.69 -5.20 -9.13
CA VAL A 106 -6.71 -4.58 -7.80
C VAL A 106 -8.12 -4.10 -7.51
N LYS A 107 -8.70 -4.67 -6.45
CA LYS A 107 -9.89 -4.10 -5.82
C LYS A 107 -9.44 -3.31 -4.60
N VAL A 108 -9.84 -2.05 -4.49
CA VAL A 108 -9.54 -1.24 -3.30
C VAL A 108 -10.79 -1.18 -2.42
N GLU A 109 -10.59 -1.27 -1.11
CA GLU A 109 -11.64 -1.04 -0.11
C GLU A 109 -11.08 -0.15 0.99
N LYS A 110 -11.92 0.78 1.47
CA LYS A 110 -11.56 1.69 2.57
C LYS A 110 -11.93 1.08 3.91
N LEU A 111 -11.06 1.28 4.89
CA LEU A 111 -11.38 0.94 6.28
C LEU A 111 -12.53 1.82 6.81
N PRO A 112 -13.36 1.31 7.75
CA PRO A 112 -14.42 2.09 8.34
C PRO A 112 -13.87 3.34 9.06
N PRO A 113 -14.59 4.46 9.05
CA PRO A 113 -14.19 5.66 9.78
C PRO A 113 -14.03 5.34 11.27
N ASN A 114 -13.08 6.01 11.93
CA ASN A 114 -12.77 5.87 13.37
C ASN A 114 -12.21 4.49 13.80
N THR A 115 -11.70 3.69 12.87
CA THR A 115 -10.95 2.46 13.21
C THR A 115 -9.43 2.67 13.29
N THR A 116 -8.95 3.83 12.86
CA THR A 116 -7.54 4.21 12.74
C THR A 116 -6.76 4.01 14.04
N SER A 117 -7.22 4.59 15.16
CA SER A 117 -6.54 4.48 16.46
C SER A 117 -6.53 3.08 17.08
N LYS A 118 -7.39 2.17 16.60
CA LYS A 118 -7.47 0.77 17.06
C LYS A 118 -6.66 -0.19 16.19
N ILE A 119 -6.50 0.13 14.91
CA ILE A 119 -5.95 -0.78 13.90
C ILE A 119 -4.57 -0.33 13.41
N GLN A 120 -4.26 0.97 13.46
CA GLN A 120 -3.00 1.55 13.00
C GLN A 120 -2.16 1.97 14.20
N PRO A 121 -1.13 1.20 14.57
CA PRO A 121 -0.28 1.47 15.75
C PRO A 121 0.50 2.79 15.66
N MET A 122 0.51 3.42 14.49
CA MET A 122 1.27 4.63 14.19
C MET A 122 0.47 5.92 14.41
N ASP A 123 -0.86 5.80 14.52
CA ASP A 123 -1.77 6.89 14.84
C ASP A 123 -2.12 6.96 16.34
N GLN A 124 -1.33 6.26 17.17
CA GLN A 124 -1.35 6.37 18.64
C GLN A 124 -0.26 7.32 19.14
#